data_AF-A0A8H6FT86-F1
#
_entry.id   AF-A0A8H6FT86-F1
#
_cell.length_a   1.000
_cell.length_b   1.000
_cell.length_c   1.000
_cell.angle_alpha   90.00
_cell.angle_beta   90.00
_cell.angle_gamma   90.00
#
_symmetry.space_group_name_H-M   'P 1'
#
loop_
_entity.id
_entity.type
_entity.pdbx_description
1 polymer ?
#
loop_
_entity_poly.entity_id
_entity_poly.type
_entity_poly.pdbx_seq_one_letter_code
_entity_poly.pdbx_strand_id
1 'polypeptide(L)'
;MSQQNFGLERKTCLLRLFHKLRPWLPRQYPSIREEIISDNKAPSPMGYGESKYLAELLLDYASKRLSIDARIARVGQIAGPVKGQGIWNEWRVSQDKIDSVPIDLLAEVLVDLSVNAEVQEAPTLIQPEEPGKARVFHPLNPHPVAWESLLPAIVNTLSHSNARTNKINTVPFQAWLQKVRADAEAVGSADIEAMLKVNPAAKLLVFYEKLAEEGKNLEFETSKTEEASSKMRVTGEIQPGWIERWVGAWLAVGKERAPEVPDEDL
;
A
#
# COMPACT_ATOMS: atom_id res chain seq x y z
N MET A 1 -6.36 23.30 -31.12
CA MET A 1 -5.02 22.91 -30.62
C MET A 1 -4.91 22.71 -29.08
N SER A 2 -5.99 22.67 -28.28
CA SER A 2 -5.88 22.69 -26.80
C SER A 2 -6.84 21.73 -26.08
N GLN A 3 -7.02 20.48 -26.55
CA GLN A 3 -7.89 19.52 -25.83
C GLN A 3 -7.30 18.11 -25.68
N GLN A 4 -6.30 17.72 -26.47
CA GLN A 4 -5.70 16.37 -26.39
C GLN A 4 -4.62 16.22 -25.30
N ASN A 5 -3.99 17.31 -24.84
CA ASN A 5 -2.97 17.26 -23.77
C ASN A 5 -3.55 16.96 -22.36
N PHE A 6 -4.88 16.91 -22.22
CA PHE A 6 -5.56 16.97 -20.91
C PHE A 6 -5.78 15.62 -20.21
N GLY A 7 -5.58 14.49 -20.90
CA GLY A 7 -5.77 13.15 -20.32
C GLY A 7 -4.57 12.67 -19.49
N LEU A 8 -3.35 12.96 -19.95
CA LEU A 8 -2.10 12.50 -19.36
C LEU A 8 -1.63 13.39 -18.19
N GLU A 9 -1.95 14.69 -18.24
CA GLU A 9 -1.64 15.67 -17.17
C GLU A 9 -2.41 15.39 -15.86
N ARG A 10 -3.62 14.81 -15.93
CA ARG A 10 -4.43 14.50 -14.73
C ARG A 10 -3.82 13.42 -13.83
N LYS A 11 -2.98 12.52 -14.38
CA LYS A 11 -2.38 11.39 -13.62
C LYS A 11 -0.90 11.57 -13.31
N THR A 12 -0.16 12.33 -14.13
CA THR A 12 1.24 12.68 -13.81
C THR A 12 1.34 13.61 -12.59
N CYS A 13 0.30 14.40 -12.30
CA CYS A 13 0.28 15.25 -11.10
C CYS A 13 0.05 14.46 -9.80
N LEU A 14 -0.64 13.31 -9.86
CA LEU A 14 -0.79 12.37 -8.75
C LEU A 14 0.48 11.54 -8.47
N LEU A 15 1.42 11.52 -9.42
CA LEU A 15 2.69 10.79 -9.36
C LEU A 15 3.89 11.75 -9.30
N ARG A 16 3.80 12.83 -8.51
CA ARG A 16 5.03 13.48 -8.07
C ARG A 16 5.66 12.58 -7.00
N LEU A 17 6.93 12.27 -7.17
CA LEU A 17 7.65 11.32 -6.34
C LEU A 17 8.24 12.05 -5.15
N PHE A 18 7.80 11.67 -3.95
CA PHE A 18 8.27 12.27 -2.72
C PHE A 18 9.25 11.37 -2.01
N HIS A 19 10.17 11.98 -1.28
CA HIS A 19 11.07 11.30 -0.36
C HIS A 19 10.89 11.87 1.05
N LYS A 20 10.78 11.03 2.08
CA LYS A 20 10.59 11.53 3.46
C LYS A 20 11.96 11.70 4.11
N LEU A 21 12.38 12.95 4.34
CA LEU A 21 13.58 13.25 5.14
C LEU A 21 13.13 13.53 6.58
N ARG A 22 13.02 12.50 7.42
CA ARG A 22 12.90 12.71 8.88
C ARG A 22 13.84 11.77 9.63
N PRO A 23 14.70 12.29 10.53
CA PRO A 23 15.46 11.45 11.44
C PRO A 23 14.50 10.72 12.39
N TRP A 24 14.70 9.41 12.50
CA TRP A 24 13.96 8.50 13.34
C TRP A 24 14.09 8.88 14.83
N LEU A 25 12.95 9.04 15.51
CA LEU A 25 12.90 8.99 16.97
C LEU A 25 12.29 7.64 17.36
N PRO A 26 13.00 6.76 18.08
CA PRO A 26 12.44 5.51 18.58
C PRO A 26 11.31 5.82 19.52
N ARG A 27 10.07 5.55 19.11
CA ARG A 27 9.09 5.00 20.06
C ARG A 27 9.02 3.52 19.74
N GLN A 28 9.70 2.72 20.56
CA GLN A 28 9.58 1.26 20.57
C GLN A 28 8.15 0.92 20.98
N TYR A 29 7.24 0.83 20.01
CA TYR A 29 6.07 -0.02 20.18
C TYR A 29 6.56 -1.46 19.98
N PRO A 30 6.20 -2.40 20.86
CA PRO A 30 6.52 -3.80 20.61
C PRO A 30 5.89 -4.24 19.29
N SER A 31 6.60 -5.08 18.52
CA SER A 31 6.09 -5.66 17.29
C SER A 31 4.73 -6.32 17.52
N ILE A 32 3.81 -6.17 16.57
CA ILE A 32 2.47 -6.73 16.64
C ILE A 32 2.56 -8.22 16.30
N ARG A 33 2.23 -9.04 17.29
CA ARG A 33 2.27 -10.50 17.21
C ARG A 33 1.07 -11.07 16.45
N GLU A 34 1.28 -12.25 15.89
CA GLU A 34 0.27 -13.08 15.23
C GLU A 34 -0.65 -13.77 16.27
N GLU A 35 -1.36 -12.95 17.03
CA GLU A 35 -2.32 -13.36 18.05
C GLU A 35 -3.52 -12.41 18.13
N ILE A 36 -4.62 -12.91 18.70
CA ILE A 36 -5.81 -12.11 18.99
C ILE A 36 -5.45 -11.00 19.99
N ILE A 37 -5.72 -9.76 19.60
CA ILE A 37 -5.49 -8.58 20.43
C ILE A 37 -6.75 -8.36 21.28
N SER A 38 -6.59 -8.33 22.61
CA SER A 38 -7.70 -8.10 23.54
C SER A 38 -7.80 -6.66 24.04
N ASP A 39 -6.86 -5.79 23.64
CA ASP A 39 -6.89 -4.37 24.01
C ASP A 39 -7.88 -3.59 23.13
N ASN A 40 -8.95 -3.09 23.74
CA ASN A 40 -9.98 -2.29 23.09
C ASN A 40 -9.44 -0.94 22.55
N LYS A 41 -8.23 -0.53 22.92
CA LYS A 41 -7.57 0.68 22.38
C LYS A 41 -6.68 0.40 21.17
N ALA A 42 -6.52 -0.87 20.78
CA ALA A 42 -5.74 -1.25 19.62
C ALA A 42 -6.30 -0.76 18.26
N PRO A 43 -7.62 -0.80 17.97
CA PRO A 43 -8.11 -0.39 16.67
C PRO A 43 -7.96 1.12 16.44
N SER A 44 -7.70 1.49 15.19
CA SER A 44 -7.74 2.89 14.79
C SER A 44 -9.19 3.43 14.82
N PRO A 45 -9.43 4.64 15.36
CA PRO A 45 -10.77 5.21 15.55
C PRO A 45 -11.33 5.75 14.23
N MET A 46 -11.60 4.86 13.28
CA MET A 46 -12.04 5.20 11.92
C MET A 46 -13.22 4.33 11.44
N GLY A 47 -13.92 3.61 12.33
CA GLY A 47 -15.02 2.70 12.01
C GLY A 47 -14.57 1.41 11.32
N TYR A 48 -13.78 1.53 10.24
CA TYR A 48 -13.23 0.38 9.52
C TYR A 48 -12.36 -0.48 10.44
N GLY A 49 -11.37 0.12 11.12
CA GLY A 49 -10.49 -0.59 12.06
C GLY A 49 -11.26 -1.26 13.20
N GLU A 50 -12.24 -0.56 13.77
CA GLU A 50 -13.09 -1.06 14.87
C GLU A 50 -13.97 -2.23 14.42
N SER A 51 -14.57 -2.15 13.22
CA SER A 51 -15.39 -3.23 12.68
C SER A 51 -14.59 -4.51 12.43
N LYS A 52 -13.35 -4.39 11.93
CA LYS A 52 -12.45 -5.54 11.71
C LYS A 52 -12.00 -6.15 13.03
N TYR A 53 -11.65 -5.31 14.00
CA TYR A 53 -11.33 -5.74 15.36
C TYR A 53 -12.47 -6.55 16.01
N LEU A 54 -13.71 -6.05 15.94
CA LEU A 54 -14.86 -6.78 16.47
C LEU A 54 -15.09 -8.12 15.76
N ALA A 55 -14.88 -8.18 14.44
CA ALA A 55 -14.99 -9.44 13.70
C ALA A 55 -13.95 -10.47 14.17
N GLU A 56 -12.71 -10.05 14.45
CA GLU A 56 -11.67 -10.94 15.00
C GLU A 56 -12.08 -11.52 16.37
N LEU A 57 -12.60 -10.68 17.26
CA LEU A 57 -13.07 -11.12 18.58
C LEU A 57 -14.24 -12.10 18.49
N LEU A 58 -15.17 -11.88 17.56
CA LEU A 58 -16.31 -12.78 17.33
C LEU A 58 -15.85 -14.14 16.81
N LEU A 59 -14.88 -14.15 15.88
CA LEU A 59 -14.30 -15.39 15.35
C LEU A 59 -13.52 -16.15 16.43
N ASP A 60 -12.76 -15.46 17.26
CA ASP A 60 -12.06 -16.06 18.40
C ASP A 60 -13.03 -16.65 19.43
N TYR A 61 -14.10 -15.90 19.77
CA TYR A 61 -15.16 -16.40 20.64
C TYR A 61 -15.84 -17.64 20.07
N ALA A 62 -16.17 -17.64 18.78
CA ALA A 62 -16.79 -18.77 18.10
C ALA A 62 -15.86 -19.98 18.05
N SER A 63 -14.56 -19.79 17.78
CA SER A 63 -13.54 -20.84 17.80
C SER A 63 -13.50 -21.52 19.17
N LYS A 64 -13.50 -20.74 20.26
CA LYS A 64 -13.42 -21.26 21.63
C LYS A 64 -14.68 -22.00 22.06
N ARG A 65 -15.85 -21.54 21.61
CA ARG A 65 -17.15 -22.09 22.02
C ARG A 65 -17.60 -23.28 21.18
N LEU A 66 -17.32 -23.25 19.89
CA LEU A 66 -17.85 -24.19 18.90
C LEU A 66 -16.76 -25.12 18.35
N SER A 67 -15.51 -24.98 18.80
CA SER A 67 -14.36 -25.73 18.31
C SER A 67 -14.20 -25.65 16.79
N ILE A 68 -14.56 -24.50 16.21
CA ILE A 68 -14.37 -24.23 14.78
C ILE A 68 -12.93 -23.82 14.52
N ASP A 69 -12.39 -24.28 13.39
CA ASP A 69 -11.07 -23.88 12.94
C ASP A 69 -11.12 -22.48 12.30
N ALA A 70 -11.06 -21.44 13.12
CA ALA A 70 -11.06 -20.05 12.67
C ALA A 70 -9.62 -19.59 12.36
N ARG A 71 -9.42 -19.09 11.13
CA ARG A 71 -8.14 -18.55 10.66
C ARG A 71 -8.35 -17.12 10.20
N ILE A 72 -7.55 -16.20 10.72
CA ILE A 72 -7.66 -14.76 10.49
C ILE A 72 -6.38 -14.29 9.80
N ALA A 73 -6.51 -13.69 8.62
CA ALA A 73 -5.41 -13.09 7.90
C ALA A 73 -5.51 -11.56 7.96
N ARG A 74 -4.57 -10.89 8.65
CA ARG A 74 -4.48 -9.43 8.69
C ARG A 74 -3.65 -8.94 7.51
N VAL A 75 -4.34 -8.63 6.42
CA VAL A 75 -3.70 -8.15 5.19
C VAL A 75 -3.39 -6.66 5.30
N GLY A 76 -2.15 -6.28 4.97
CA GLY A 76 -1.71 -4.90 4.87
C GLY A 76 -2.00 -4.28 3.51
N GLN A 77 -1.11 -3.43 3.04
CA GLN A 77 -1.23 -2.86 1.70
C GLN A 77 -0.95 -3.94 0.64
N ILE A 78 -1.83 -4.06 -0.34
CA ILE A 78 -1.71 -5.05 -1.42
C ILE A 78 -1.05 -4.38 -2.62
N ALA A 79 -0.04 -5.01 -3.18
CA ALA A 79 0.69 -4.55 -4.35
C ALA A 79 0.05 -5.04 -5.67
N GLY A 80 0.48 -4.46 -6.79
CA GLY A 80 0.06 -4.89 -8.11
C GLY A 80 0.46 -6.34 -8.41
N PRO A 81 -0.16 -6.99 -9.41
CA PRO A 81 0.19 -8.37 -9.76
C PRO A 81 1.61 -8.46 -10.31
N VAL A 82 2.34 -9.54 -10.00
CA VAL A 82 3.66 -9.82 -10.59
C VAL A 82 3.57 -10.69 -11.86
N LYS A 83 2.53 -11.52 -11.94
CA LYS A 83 2.17 -12.37 -13.08
C LYS A 83 0.86 -11.84 -13.68
N GLY A 84 0.87 -11.49 -14.97
CA GLY A 84 -0.32 -11.12 -15.72
C GLY A 84 -0.55 -9.62 -15.92
N GLN A 85 -1.65 -9.30 -16.60
CA GLN A 85 -2.09 -7.92 -16.85
C GLN A 85 -3.08 -7.53 -15.75
N GLY A 86 -2.77 -6.47 -15.01
CA GLY A 86 -3.67 -5.94 -14.01
C GLY A 86 -3.24 -4.54 -13.60
N ILE A 87 -4.23 -3.68 -13.41
CA ILE A 87 -4.01 -2.30 -13.00
C ILE A 87 -4.00 -2.31 -11.48
N TRP A 88 -2.83 -2.01 -10.91
CA TRP A 88 -2.74 -1.80 -9.47
C TRP A 88 -3.53 -0.55 -9.08
N ASN A 89 -4.37 -0.62 -8.06
CA ASN A 89 -5.12 0.53 -7.57
C ASN A 89 -4.18 1.56 -6.91
N GLU A 90 -4.65 2.81 -6.84
CA GLU A 90 -3.85 3.97 -6.44
C GLU A 90 -3.10 3.73 -5.14
N TRP A 91 -1.78 3.80 -5.27
CA TRP A 91 -0.81 3.57 -4.22
C TRP A 91 -0.89 4.66 -3.13
N ARG A 92 -0.80 4.25 -1.86
CA ARG A 92 -0.62 5.18 -0.73
C ARG A 92 0.84 5.12 -0.29
N VAL A 93 1.68 6.05 -0.75
CA VAL A 93 2.94 6.36 -0.05
C VAL A 93 2.54 6.90 1.30
N SER A 94 2.58 6.06 2.30
CA SER A 94 2.49 6.50 3.68
C SER A 94 3.63 5.96 4.52
N GLN A 95 4.43 5.06 3.96
CA GLN A 95 5.40 4.28 4.69
C GLN A 95 6.79 4.46 4.10
N ASP A 96 7.78 4.60 4.98
CA ASP A 96 9.20 4.65 4.63
C ASP A 96 9.70 3.27 4.15
N LYS A 97 9.02 2.21 4.60
CA LYS A 97 9.23 0.82 4.21
C LYS A 97 7.98 0.28 3.53
N ILE A 98 8.15 -0.49 2.47
CA ILE A 98 7.05 -1.18 1.81
C ILE A 98 7.11 -2.65 2.15
N ASP A 99 6.10 -3.10 2.88
CA ASP A 99 5.82 -4.48 3.25
C ASP A 99 4.66 -5.09 2.41
N SER A 100 4.32 -4.46 1.30
CA SER A 100 3.19 -4.88 0.47
C SER A 100 3.45 -6.21 -0.24
N VAL A 101 2.45 -7.08 -0.24
CA VAL A 101 2.49 -8.35 -0.98
C VAL A 101 1.72 -8.19 -2.30
N PRO A 102 2.31 -8.55 -3.45
CA PRO A 102 1.59 -8.60 -4.73
C PRO A 102 0.32 -9.42 -4.65
N ILE A 103 -0.78 -8.95 -5.26
CA ILE A 103 -2.10 -9.58 -5.16
C ILE A 103 -2.12 -11.06 -5.56
N ASP A 104 -1.38 -11.43 -6.59
CA ASP A 104 -1.28 -12.81 -7.09
C ASP A 104 -0.49 -13.72 -6.15
N LEU A 105 0.59 -13.20 -5.55
CA LEU A 105 1.31 -13.92 -4.50
C LEU A 105 0.49 -14.04 -3.22
N LEU A 106 -0.21 -12.97 -2.82
CA LEU A 106 -1.09 -12.96 -1.67
C LEU A 106 -2.21 -13.99 -1.83
N ALA A 107 -2.79 -14.13 -3.02
CA ALA A 107 -3.78 -15.15 -3.29
C ALA A 107 -3.22 -16.57 -3.08
N GLU A 108 -2.01 -16.85 -3.56
CA GLU A 108 -1.32 -18.12 -3.30
C GLU A 108 -1.10 -18.34 -1.78
N VAL A 109 -0.68 -17.31 -1.04
CA VAL A 109 -0.50 -17.37 0.42
C VAL A 109 -1.82 -17.65 1.15
N LEU A 110 -2.91 -16.97 0.79
CA LEU A 110 -4.22 -17.20 1.42
C LEU A 110 -4.73 -18.62 1.18
N VAL A 111 -4.43 -19.22 0.03
CA VAL A 111 -4.73 -20.63 -0.25
C VAL A 111 -3.92 -21.55 0.66
N ASP A 112 -2.61 -21.34 0.78
CA ASP A 112 -1.76 -22.09 1.72
C ASP A 112 -2.32 -22.00 3.15
N LEU A 113 -2.62 -20.78 3.63
CA LEU A 113 -3.16 -20.54 4.96
C LEU A 113 -4.53 -21.18 5.18
N SER A 114 -5.30 -21.44 4.12
CA SER A 114 -6.63 -22.06 4.20
C SER A 114 -6.56 -23.59 4.17
N VAL A 115 -5.61 -24.15 3.42
CA VAL A 115 -5.53 -25.60 3.14
C VAL A 115 -4.55 -26.29 4.08
N ASN A 116 -3.47 -25.64 4.49
CA ASN A 116 -2.47 -26.25 5.36
C ASN A 116 -3.05 -26.39 6.77
N ALA A 117 -3.47 -27.60 7.12
CA ALA A 117 -3.92 -27.96 8.47
C ALA A 117 -2.74 -28.11 9.45
N GLU A 118 -1.52 -28.21 8.93
CA GLU A 118 -0.29 -28.46 9.68
C GLU A 118 0.50 -27.17 9.87
N VAL A 119 -0.02 -26.25 10.68
CA VAL A 119 0.92 -25.45 11.49
C VAL A 119 1.28 -26.39 12.63
N GLN A 120 2.35 -27.17 12.44
CA GLN A 120 2.91 -27.91 13.56
C GLN A 120 3.22 -26.86 14.62
N GLU A 121 2.53 -26.92 15.76
CA GLU A 121 2.99 -26.25 16.95
C GLU A 121 4.39 -26.80 17.22
N ALA A 122 5.43 -26.11 16.75
CA ALA A 122 6.78 -26.37 17.19
C ALA A 122 6.71 -26.40 18.72
N PRO A 123 7.30 -27.40 19.40
CA PRO A 123 7.27 -27.50 20.85
C PRO A 123 8.14 -26.36 21.40
N THR A 124 7.55 -25.17 21.44
CA THR A 124 8.10 -24.01 22.09
C THR A 124 7.85 -24.20 23.58
N LEU A 125 8.83 -23.84 24.40
CA LEU A 125 8.73 -23.83 25.87
C LEU A 125 7.76 -22.74 26.38
N ILE A 126 6.87 -22.26 25.51
CA ILE A 126 5.88 -21.23 25.71
C ILE A 126 4.54 -21.95 25.64
N GLN A 127 3.68 -21.66 26.62
CA GLN A 127 2.43 -22.34 26.90
C GLN A 127 1.70 -22.81 25.64
N PRO A 128 1.23 -24.08 25.57
CA PRO A 128 0.45 -24.56 24.43
C PRO A 128 -0.72 -23.59 24.18
N GLU A 129 -0.94 -23.20 22.93
CA GLU A 129 -2.10 -22.37 22.61
C GLU A 129 -3.35 -23.10 23.10
N GLU A 130 -4.25 -22.37 23.77
CA GLU A 130 -5.44 -23.00 24.31
C GLU A 130 -6.26 -23.63 23.17
N PRO A 131 -6.63 -24.92 23.29
CA PRO A 131 -7.39 -25.59 22.25
C PRO A 131 -8.68 -24.81 21.94
N GLY A 132 -8.86 -24.45 20.67
CA GLY A 132 -10.01 -23.68 20.19
C GLY A 132 -9.79 -22.17 20.11
N LYS A 133 -8.57 -21.63 20.20
CA LYS A 133 -8.31 -20.22 19.86
C LYS A 133 -8.27 -20.02 18.34
N ALA A 134 -8.76 -18.86 17.86
CA ALA A 134 -8.58 -18.50 16.45
C ALA A 134 -7.09 -18.26 16.14
N ARG A 135 -6.62 -18.81 15.02
CA ARG A 135 -5.25 -18.59 14.54
C ARG A 135 -5.17 -17.29 13.74
N VAL A 136 -4.16 -16.48 14.03
CA VAL A 136 -3.94 -15.19 13.38
C VAL A 136 -2.66 -15.29 12.54
N PHE A 137 -2.71 -14.70 11.36
CA PHE A 137 -1.62 -14.66 10.38
C PHE A 137 -1.48 -13.23 9.85
N HIS A 138 -0.25 -12.80 9.62
CA HIS A 138 0.10 -11.54 8.99
C HIS A 138 0.74 -11.80 7.60
N PRO A 139 -0.06 -11.92 6.53
CA PRO A 139 0.47 -11.99 5.16
C PRO A 139 0.99 -10.61 4.69
N LEU A 140 2.11 -10.22 5.28
CA LEU A 140 2.86 -8.99 5.04
C LEU A 140 4.27 -9.36 4.59
N ASN A 141 4.85 -8.65 3.63
CA ASN A 141 6.15 -9.01 3.08
C ASN A 141 7.24 -9.00 4.19
N PRO A 142 7.90 -10.15 4.48
CA PRO A 142 8.92 -10.24 5.53
C PRO A 142 10.21 -9.50 5.14
N HIS A 143 10.33 -9.10 3.88
CA HIS A 143 11.47 -8.37 3.33
C HIS A 143 11.03 -6.96 2.91
N PRO A 144 10.83 -6.05 3.88
CA PRO A 144 10.39 -4.70 3.59
C PRO A 144 11.46 -3.91 2.83
N VAL A 145 11.05 -3.21 1.78
CA VAL A 145 11.95 -2.42 0.92
C VAL A 145 11.82 -0.93 1.24
N ALA A 146 12.94 -0.23 1.34
CA ALA A 146 12.94 1.22 1.51
C ALA A 146 12.31 1.89 0.27
N TRP A 147 11.40 2.84 0.48
CA TRP A 147 10.74 3.56 -0.61
C TRP A 147 11.76 4.20 -1.58
N GLU A 148 12.84 4.69 -1.01
CA GLU A 148 14.01 5.29 -1.64
C GLU A 148 14.59 4.47 -2.77
N SER A 149 14.71 3.15 -2.57
CA SER A 149 15.38 2.27 -3.53
C SER A 149 14.49 2.01 -4.76
N LEU A 150 13.18 2.23 -4.64
CA LEU A 150 12.22 2.06 -5.73
C LEU A 150 12.02 3.35 -6.54
N LEU A 151 12.34 4.52 -5.97
CA LEU A 151 12.22 5.81 -6.66
C LEU A 151 12.91 5.86 -8.04
N PRO A 152 14.16 5.35 -8.22
CA PRO A 152 14.82 5.38 -9.52
C PRO A 152 14.04 4.64 -10.61
N ALA A 153 13.42 3.50 -10.27
CA ALA A 153 12.61 2.72 -11.21
C ALA A 153 11.41 3.55 -11.70
N ILE A 154 10.71 4.21 -10.78
CA ILE A 154 9.55 5.05 -11.12
C ILE A 154 9.98 6.26 -11.96
N VAL A 155 11.05 6.96 -11.55
CA VAL A 155 11.57 8.11 -12.31
C VAL A 155 11.95 7.69 -13.72
N ASN A 156 12.66 6.57 -13.88
CA ASN A 156 13.07 6.05 -15.17
C ASN A 156 11.84 5.72 -16.03
N THR A 157 10.88 4.92 -15.54
CA THR A 157 9.70 4.56 -16.33
C THR A 157 8.90 5.79 -16.77
N LEU A 158 8.67 6.74 -15.86
CA LEU A 158 7.94 7.95 -16.18
C LEU A 158 8.70 8.82 -17.21
N SER A 159 10.02 8.94 -17.07
CA SER A 159 10.85 9.75 -17.98
C SER A 159 10.88 9.17 -19.41
N HIS A 160 10.89 7.85 -19.57
CA HIS A 160 10.84 7.21 -20.90
C HIS A 160 9.46 7.31 -21.56
N SER A 161 8.39 7.45 -20.76
CA SER A 161 7.02 7.49 -21.26
C SER A 161 6.53 8.87 -21.67
N ASN A 162 7.18 9.94 -21.17
CA ASN A 162 6.78 11.31 -21.41
C ASN A 162 7.43 11.84 -22.69
N ALA A 163 6.61 12.20 -23.68
CA ALA A 163 7.06 12.89 -24.90
C ALA A 163 7.58 14.32 -24.64
N ARG A 164 7.43 14.85 -23.41
CA ARG A 164 8.01 16.13 -22.98
C ARG A 164 9.30 15.91 -22.20
N THR A 165 10.36 16.52 -22.70
CA THR A 165 11.77 16.58 -22.29
C THR A 165 12.07 17.10 -20.87
N ASN A 166 11.09 17.16 -19.96
CA ASN A 166 11.34 17.66 -18.61
C ASN A 166 11.73 16.53 -17.67
N LYS A 167 12.98 16.59 -17.21
CA LYS A 167 13.53 15.73 -16.16
C LYS A 167 12.61 15.71 -14.94
N ILE A 168 12.10 14.54 -14.59
CA ILE A 168 11.30 14.36 -13.38
C ILE A 168 12.25 14.41 -12.19
N ASN A 169 12.01 15.38 -11.29
CA ASN A 169 12.80 15.55 -10.07
C ASN A 169 12.01 15.02 -8.87
N THR A 170 12.69 14.27 -8.00
CA THR A 170 12.18 13.90 -6.69
C THR A 170 12.29 15.10 -5.74
N VAL A 171 11.31 15.25 -4.85
CA VAL A 171 11.31 16.34 -3.86
C VAL A 171 10.98 15.79 -2.47
N PRO A 172 11.43 16.43 -1.37
CA PRO A 172 11.03 16.01 -0.04
C PRO A 172 9.50 16.09 0.16
N PHE A 173 8.91 15.14 0.87
CA PHE A 173 7.46 15.07 1.11
C PHE A 173 6.89 16.36 1.69
N GLN A 174 7.59 16.96 2.67
CA GLN A 174 7.18 18.23 3.26
C GLN A 174 7.21 19.37 2.24
N ALA A 175 8.26 19.46 1.43
CA ALA A 175 8.37 20.50 0.40
C ALA A 175 7.28 20.35 -0.66
N TRP A 176 6.92 19.12 -1.02
CA TRP A 176 5.79 18.87 -1.90
C TRP A 176 4.46 19.25 -1.26
N LEU A 177 4.22 18.88 -0.01
CA LEU A 177 2.97 19.20 0.69
C LEU A 177 2.74 20.72 0.74
N GLN A 178 3.79 21.49 1.03
CA GLN A 178 3.76 22.96 0.97
C GLN A 178 3.41 23.46 -0.43
N LYS A 179 3.94 22.83 -1.48
CA LYS A 179 3.60 23.18 -2.86
C LYS A 179 2.13 22.90 -3.20
N VAL A 180 1.60 21.74 -2.80
CA VAL A 180 0.17 21.42 -3.02
C VAL A 180 -0.72 22.41 -2.30
N ARG A 181 -0.36 22.81 -1.07
CA ARG A 181 -1.07 23.84 -0.32
C ARG A 181 -1.06 25.19 -1.03
N ALA A 182 0.13 25.65 -1.45
CA ALA A 182 0.26 26.92 -2.16
C ALA A 182 -0.52 26.94 -3.49
N ASP A 183 -0.49 25.83 -4.25
CA ASP A 183 -1.28 25.68 -5.48
C ASP A 183 -2.80 25.74 -5.21
N ALA A 184 -3.26 25.15 -4.10
CA ALA A 184 -4.67 25.19 -3.69
C ALA A 184 -5.12 26.59 -3.24
N GLU A 185 -4.27 27.30 -2.50
CA GLU A 185 -4.56 28.66 -2.02
C GLU A 185 -4.59 29.69 -3.16
N ALA A 186 -3.73 29.54 -4.17
CA ALA A 186 -3.62 30.47 -5.29
C ALA A 186 -4.86 30.53 -6.19
N VAL A 187 -5.64 29.44 -6.28
CA VAL A 187 -6.86 29.36 -7.10
C VAL A 187 -8.11 29.80 -6.32
N GLY A 188 -8.05 29.79 -4.99
CA GLY A 188 -9.16 30.13 -4.11
C GLY A 188 -10.18 28.99 -3.94
N SER A 189 -10.81 28.89 -2.76
CA SER A 189 -11.67 27.76 -2.35
C SER A 189 -12.99 27.60 -3.13
N ALA A 190 -13.37 28.57 -3.96
CA ALA A 190 -14.66 28.61 -4.63
C ALA A 190 -14.71 27.81 -5.95
N ASP A 191 -13.57 27.58 -6.61
CA ASP A 191 -13.51 26.84 -7.88
C ASP A 191 -12.65 25.58 -7.75
N ILE A 192 -13.28 24.51 -7.24
CA ILE A 192 -12.67 23.19 -7.09
C ILE A 192 -12.23 22.65 -8.46
N GLU A 193 -12.96 22.93 -9.54
CA GLU A 193 -12.62 22.37 -10.85
C GLU A 193 -11.35 23.03 -11.42
N ALA A 194 -11.22 24.35 -11.30
CA ALA A 194 -9.99 25.05 -11.66
C ALA A 194 -8.80 24.60 -10.78
N MET A 195 -9.02 24.41 -9.49
CA MET A 195 -7.98 23.94 -8.57
C MET A 195 -7.48 22.53 -8.97
N LEU A 196 -8.40 21.62 -9.28
CA LEU A 196 -8.05 20.26 -9.70
C LEU A 196 -7.41 20.20 -11.10
N LYS A 197 -7.63 21.22 -11.94
CA LYS A 197 -6.90 21.38 -13.21
C LYS A 197 -5.44 21.78 -12.99
N VAL A 198 -5.18 22.64 -12.00
CA VAL A 198 -3.81 23.09 -11.65
C VAL A 198 -3.06 21.99 -10.90
N ASN A 199 -3.66 21.45 -9.84
CA ASN A 199 -3.06 20.41 -9.02
C ASN A 199 -4.11 19.43 -8.47
N PRO A 200 -4.33 18.28 -9.13
CA PRO A 200 -5.22 17.21 -8.66
C PRO A 200 -4.96 16.73 -7.22
N ALA A 201 -3.72 16.82 -6.73
CA ALA A 201 -3.37 16.39 -5.38
C ALA A 201 -4.04 17.25 -4.30
N ALA A 202 -4.49 18.47 -4.63
CA ALA A 202 -5.22 19.34 -3.72
C ALA A 202 -6.49 18.67 -3.17
N LYS A 203 -7.10 17.74 -3.92
CA LYS A 203 -8.27 16.95 -3.48
C LYS A 203 -8.01 16.19 -2.17
N LEU A 204 -6.77 15.75 -1.98
CA LEU A 204 -6.36 14.92 -0.86
C LEU A 204 -5.42 15.67 0.10
N LEU A 205 -5.38 17.01 0.03
CA LEU A 205 -4.47 17.83 0.84
C LEU A 205 -4.60 17.53 2.35
N VAL A 206 -5.82 17.56 2.89
CA VAL A 206 -6.10 17.24 4.30
C VAL A 206 -5.63 15.83 4.67
N PHE A 207 -5.74 14.89 3.73
CA PHE A 207 -5.26 13.52 3.94
C PHE A 207 -3.72 13.48 4.03
N TYR A 208 -3.02 14.18 3.14
CA TYR A 208 -1.55 14.25 3.17
C TYR A 208 -1.02 15.01 4.38
N GLU A 209 -1.75 16.02 4.87
CA GLU A 209 -1.42 16.75 6.10
C GLU A 209 -1.49 15.84 7.33
N LYS A 210 -2.58 15.07 7.48
CA LYS A 210 -2.68 14.06 8.55
C LYS A 210 -1.55 13.02 8.44
N LEU A 211 -1.23 12.59 7.23
CA LEU A 211 -0.13 11.66 7.00
C LEU A 211 1.26 12.25 7.36
N ALA A 212 1.45 13.56 7.20
CA ALA A 212 2.67 14.24 7.64
C ALA A 212 2.82 14.25 9.17
N GLU A 213 1.70 14.29 9.88
CA GLU A 213 1.64 14.24 11.35
C GLU A 213 1.77 12.80 11.89
N GLU A 214 1.23 11.82 11.15
CA GLU A 214 1.28 10.39 11.47
C GLU A 214 2.67 9.80 11.11
N GLY A 215 3.58 9.81 12.08
CA GLY A 215 4.92 9.23 11.98
C GLY A 215 5.05 7.80 12.52
N LYS A 216 3.99 6.99 12.49
CA LYS A 216 3.97 5.68 13.14
C LYS A 216 4.03 4.55 12.11
N ASN A 217 5.20 3.94 11.96
CA ASN A 217 5.29 2.61 11.38
C ASN A 217 5.02 1.60 12.51
N LEU A 218 4.02 0.74 12.29
CA LEU A 218 3.81 -0.43 13.11
C LEU A 218 4.67 -1.54 12.52
N GLU A 219 5.41 -2.25 13.38
CA GLU A 219 6.11 -3.47 12.99
C GLU A 219 5.20 -4.65 13.30
N PHE A 220 5.12 -5.61 12.38
CA PHE A 220 4.33 -6.82 12.52
C PHE A 220 5.25 -8.03 12.43
N GLU A 221 5.01 -9.03 13.28
CA GLU A 221 5.67 -10.33 13.17
C GLU A 221 4.99 -11.17 12.08
N THR A 222 5.76 -11.94 11.31
CA THR A 222 5.26 -12.76 10.18
C THR A 222 5.60 -14.25 10.32
N SER A 223 6.21 -14.66 11.44
CA SER A 223 6.82 -15.98 11.61
C SER A 223 5.83 -17.14 11.48
N LYS A 224 4.62 -17.04 12.04
CA LYS A 224 3.57 -18.07 11.90
C LYS A 224 3.07 -18.14 10.45
N THR A 225 2.97 -17.00 9.76
CA THR A 225 2.59 -16.98 8.35
C THR A 225 3.66 -17.61 7.46
N GLU A 226 4.93 -17.35 7.71
CA GLU A 226 6.05 -17.96 6.99
C GLU A 226 6.18 -19.47 7.27
N GLU A 227 5.84 -19.90 8.48
CA GLU A 227 5.71 -21.30 8.84
C GLU A 227 4.59 -21.98 8.05
N ALA A 228 3.40 -21.37 8.06
CA ALA A 228 2.18 -21.91 7.45
C ALA A 228 2.15 -21.83 5.91
N SER A 229 2.92 -20.93 5.30
CA SER A 229 2.96 -20.75 3.84
C SER A 229 4.38 -20.72 3.30
N SER A 230 4.71 -21.75 2.52
CA SER A 230 5.95 -21.80 1.75
C SER A 230 6.07 -20.61 0.78
N LYS A 231 4.92 -20.16 0.22
CA LYS A 231 4.84 -19.01 -0.69
C LYS A 231 5.24 -17.71 0.00
N MET A 232 4.81 -17.54 1.26
CA MET A 232 5.19 -16.37 2.04
C MET A 232 6.69 -16.35 2.29
N ARG A 233 7.27 -17.49 2.67
CA ARG A 233 8.71 -17.64 2.97
C ARG A 233 9.62 -17.35 1.78
N VAL A 234 9.17 -17.65 0.57
CA VAL A 234 9.94 -17.40 -0.67
C VAL A 234 9.57 -16.08 -1.33
N THR A 235 8.59 -15.33 -0.80
CA THR A 235 8.23 -14.01 -1.31
C THR A 235 9.37 -13.06 -1.00
N GLY A 236 10.08 -12.64 -2.04
CA GLY A 236 11.17 -11.69 -1.92
C GLY A 236 10.72 -10.24 -1.78
N GLU A 237 11.71 -9.37 -1.70
CA GLU A 237 11.56 -7.92 -1.79
C GLU A 237 10.80 -7.51 -3.06
N ILE A 238 10.07 -6.39 -2.98
CA ILE A 238 9.49 -5.77 -4.19
C ILE A 238 10.62 -5.38 -5.14
N GLN A 239 10.57 -5.90 -6.36
CA GLN A 239 11.61 -5.68 -7.35
C GLN A 239 11.34 -4.43 -8.20
N PRO A 240 12.38 -3.68 -8.60
CA PRO A 240 12.26 -2.55 -9.53
C PRO A 240 11.48 -2.88 -10.81
N GLY A 241 11.72 -4.05 -11.41
CA GLY A 241 11.02 -4.48 -12.62
C GLY A 241 9.51 -4.74 -12.42
N TRP A 242 9.04 -4.89 -11.18
CA TRP A 242 7.60 -4.95 -10.88
C TRP A 242 7.00 -3.55 -10.87
N ILE A 243 7.70 -2.60 -10.24
CA ILE A 243 7.35 -1.18 -10.22
C ILE A 243 7.27 -0.61 -11.64
N GLU A 244 8.26 -0.88 -12.48
CA GLU A 244 8.27 -0.41 -13.88
C GLU A 244 7.05 -0.91 -14.65
N ARG A 245 6.66 -2.18 -14.43
CA ARG A 245 5.47 -2.76 -15.05
C ARG A 245 4.18 -2.12 -14.54
N TRP A 246 4.04 -1.91 -13.23
CA TRP A 246 2.85 -1.28 -12.66
C TRP A 246 2.69 0.17 -13.11
N VAL A 247 3.78 0.94 -13.13
CA VAL A 247 3.80 2.32 -13.62
C VAL A 247 3.50 2.36 -15.12
N GLY A 248 4.08 1.44 -15.91
CA GLY A 248 3.77 1.28 -17.32
C GLY A 248 2.28 1.02 -17.58
N ALA A 249 1.65 0.16 -16.78
CA ALA A 249 0.22 -0.11 -16.87
C ALA A 249 -0.63 1.13 -16.55
N TRP A 250 -0.26 1.91 -15.54
CA TRP A 250 -0.95 3.18 -15.24
C TRP A 250 -0.91 4.17 -16.39
N LEU A 251 0.24 4.25 -17.08
CA LEU A 251 0.44 5.12 -18.23
C LEU A 251 -0.36 4.65 -19.44
N ALA A 252 -0.42 3.34 -19.71
CA ALA A 252 -1.20 2.77 -20.81
C ALA A 252 -2.70 3.08 -20.67
N VAL A 253 -3.27 2.89 -19.48
CA VAL A 253 -4.67 3.22 -19.18
C VAL A 253 -4.94 4.73 -19.30
N GLY A 254 -3.91 5.56 -19.05
CA GLY A 254 -3.97 7.00 -19.28
C GLY A 254 -4.08 7.36 -20.78
N LYS A 255 -3.43 6.60 -21.66
CA LYS A 255 -3.44 6.80 -23.11
C LYS A 255 -4.75 6.35 -23.77
N GLU A 256 -5.28 5.18 -23.39
CA GLU A 256 -6.53 4.65 -23.97
C GLU A 256 -7.78 5.50 -23.67
N ARG A 257 -7.74 6.35 -22.64
CA ARG A 257 -8.81 7.30 -22.32
C ARG A 257 -8.65 8.66 -23.01
N ALA A 258 -7.57 8.87 -23.77
CA ALA A 258 -7.41 10.04 -24.62
C ALA A 258 -7.96 9.68 -26.02
N PRO A 259 -8.88 10.46 -26.60
CA PRO A 259 -9.38 10.17 -27.94
C PRO A 259 -8.23 10.25 -28.95
N GLU A 260 -8.05 9.19 -29.75
CA GLU A 260 -7.23 9.22 -30.96
C GLU A 260 -7.80 10.28 -31.88
N VAL A 261 -6.98 11.26 -32.26
CA VAL A 261 -7.31 12.16 -33.36
C VAL A 261 -6.56 11.66 -34.57
N PRO A 262 -7.27 11.36 -35.67
CA PRO A 262 -6.62 10.89 -36.87
C PRO A 262 -5.64 11.96 -37.37
N ASP A 263 -4.48 11.51 -37.81
CA ASP A 263 -3.55 12.34 -38.59
C ASP A 263 -4.31 12.85 -39.83
N GLU A 264 -4.76 14.10 -39.77
CA GLU A 264 -5.07 14.85 -40.97
C GLU A 264 -3.76 15.46 -41.46
N ASP A 265 -3.10 14.71 -42.36
CA ASP A 265 -2.33 15.30 -43.44
C ASP A 265 -3.22 16.33 -44.16
N LEU A 266 -2.84 17.62 -44.08
CA LEU A 266 -2.77 18.63 -45.16
C LEU A 266 -2.46 20.03 -44.58
#